data_AF-A0A1B9Y826-F1
#
_entry.id   AF-A0A1B9Y826-F1
#
_cell.length_a   1.000
_cell.length_b   1.000
_cell.length_c   1.000
_cell.angle_alpha   90.00
_cell.angle_beta   90.00
_cell.angle_gamma   90.00
#
_symmetry.space_group_name_H-M   'P 1'
#
loop_
_entity.id
_entity.type
_entity.pdbx_description
1 polymer ?
#
loop_
_entity_poly.entity_id
_entity_poly.type
_entity_poly.pdbx_seq_one_letter_code
_entity_poly.pdbx_strand_id
1 'polypeptide(L)' 'MAKCLKPICTEHHVVKNNFLHGIIAMPARRALAREKIDSLGKLSDYSENELMKFHGFGKNTMLKLKNYMKENNFSLKS' A
#
# COMPACT_ATOMS: atom_id res chain seq x y z
N MET A 1 6.67 13.16 -31.90
CA MET A 1 6.93 11.98 -31.04
C MET A 1 7.09 12.46 -29.61
N ALA A 2 6.04 12.39 -28.79
CA ALA A 2 6.11 12.85 -27.40
C ALA A 2 6.97 11.88 -26.59
N LYS A 3 8.21 12.29 -26.28
CA LYS A 3 9.06 11.65 -25.30
C LYS A 3 8.44 11.91 -23.93
N CYS A 4 7.58 11.01 -23.47
CA CYS A 4 7.12 11.04 -22.09
C CYS A 4 8.31 10.59 -21.20
N LEU A 5 9.13 11.56 -20.80
CA LEU A 5 10.10 11.43 -19.72
C LEU A 5 9.29 11.17 -18.44
N LYS A 6 8.97 9.90 -18.18
CA LYS A 6 8.53 9.50 -16.85
C LYS A 6 9.69 9.87 -15.92
N PRO A 7 9.49 10.63 -14.84
CA PRO A 7 10.51 10.70 -13.82
C PRO A 7 10.62 9.27 -13.28
N ILE A 8 11.72 8.62 -13.67
CA ILE A 8 12.24 7.46 -12.97
C ILE A 8 12.48 7.96 -11.55
N CYS A 9 11.48 7.79 -10.68
CA CYS A 9 11.68 7.82 -9.25
C CYS A 9 12.53 6.58 -8.93
N THR A 10 13.83 6.71 -9.15
CA THR A 10 14.89 5.83 -8.67
C THR A 10 14.91 5.92 -7.16
N GLU A 11 14.02 5.14 -6.54
CA GLU A 11 14.28 4.62 -5.20
C GLU A 11 14.66 3.16 -5.42
N HIS A 12 15.91 2.94 -5.86
CA HIS A 12 16.56 1.63 -5.86
C HIS A 12 16.88 1.19 -4.43
N HIS A 13 15.90 1.26 -3.52
CA HIS A 13 15.93 0.40 -2.37
C HIS A 13 15.12 -0.83 -2.74
N VAL A 14 15.81 -1.91 -3.11
CA VAL A 14 15.20 -3.22 -3.28
C VAL A 14 14.80 -3.70 -1.88
N VAL A 15 13.80 -3.06 -1.26
CA VAL A 15 13.09 -3.68 -0.15
C VAL A 15 12.39 -4.86 -0.80
N LYS A 16 12.88 -6.09 -0.57
CA LYS A 16 12.11 -7.31 -0.77
C LYS A 16 10.97 -7.32 0.26
N ASN A 17 10.06 -6.34 0.21
CA ASN A 17 8.90 -6.33 1.07
C ASN A 17 7.82 -7.16 0.38
N ASN A 18 7.76 -8.45 0.70
CA ASN A 18 6.69 -9.34 0.24
C ASN A 18 5.33 -9.02 0.87
N PHE A 19 5.28 -8.06 1.81
CA PHE A 19 4.04 -7.61 2.44
C PHE A 19 3.00 -7.20 1.38
N LEU A 20 1.82 -7.83 1.47
CA LEU A 20 0.67 -7.64 0.59
C LEU A 20 0.95 -7.86 -0.91
N HIS A 21 2.00 -8.61 -1.25
CA HIS A 21 2.25 -9.05 -2.62
C HIS A 21 1.06 -9.86 -3.13
N GLY A 22 0.56 -9.53 -4.32
CA GLY A 22 -0.60 -10.20 -4.92
C GLY A 22 -1.95 -9.71 -4.39
N ILE A 23 -1.98 -9.02 -3.25
CA ILE A 23 -3.21 -8.46 -2.67
C ILE A 23 -3.48 -7.06 -3.21
N ILE A 24 -2.47 -6.19 -3.19
CA ILE A 24 -2.57 -4.81 -3.67
C ILE A 24 -1.47 -4.49 -4.69
N ALA A 25 -1.71 -3.46 -5.51
CA ALA A 25 -0.81 -3.07 -6.58
C ALA A 25 0.54 -2.53 -6.06
N MET A 26 1.58 -2.62 -6.90
CA MET A 26 2.93 -2.13 -6.58
C MET A 26 2.98 -0.69 -6.05
N PRO A 27 2.21 0.29 -6.60
CA PRO A 27 2.23 1.66 -6.07
C PRO A 27 1.79 1.76 -4.60
N ALA A 28 0.75 1.02 -4.22
CA ALA A 28 0.24 1.00 -2.85
C ALA A 28 1.24 0.33 -1.89
N ARG A 29 1.87 -0.78 -2.30
CA ARG A 29 2.92 -1.45 -1.51
C ARG A 29 4.12 -0.54 -1.28
N ARG A 30 4.51 0.26 -2.28
CA ARG A 30 5.59 1.24 -2.15
C ARG A 30 5.23 2.35 -1.16
N ALA A 31 3.99 2.84 -1.18
CA ALA A 31 3.55 3.84 -0.21
C ALA A 31 3.61 3.29 1.23
N LEU A 32 3.14 2.06 1.47
CA LEU A 32 3.26 1.41 2.78
C LEU A 32 4.72 1.23 3.23
N ALA A 33 5.61 0.83 2.32
CA ALA A 33 7.02 0.65 2.63
C ALA A 33 7.71 1.96 3.03
N ARG A 34 7.35 3.10 2.40
CA ARG A 34 7.86 4.43 2.76
C ARG A 34 7.46 4.83 4.18
N GLU A 35 6.24 4.49 4.56
CA GLU A 35 5.71 4.70 5.91
C GLU A 35 6.17 3.62 6.91
N LYS A 36 7.04 2.69 6.51
CA LYS A 36 7.53 1.57 7.33
C LYS A 36 6.42 0.65 7.86
N ILE A 37 5.34 0.52 7.07
CA ILE A 37 4.21 -0.38 7.32
C ILE A 37 4.50 -1.72 6.62
N ASP A 38 4.92 -2.70 7.40
CA ASP A 38 5.32 -4.04 6.95
C ASP A 38 4.53 -5.19 7.61
N SER A 39 3.54 -4.88 8.44
CA SER A 39 2.71 -5.84 9.15
C SER A 39 1.27 -5.36 9.28
N LEU A 40 0.33 -6.29 9.44
CA LEU A 40 -1.09 -5.98 9.64
C LEU A 40 -1.33 -5.18 10.93
N GLY A 41 -0.55 -5.43 11.99
CA GLY A 41 -0.65 -4.66 13.24
C GLY A 41 -0.36 -3.18 13.02
N LYS A 42 0.76 -2.85 12.35
CA LYS A 42 1.10 -1.47 11.99
C LYS A 42 0.06 -0.85 11.06
N LEU A 43 -0.51 -1.64 10.16
CA LEU A 43 -1.54 -1.18 9.23
C LEU A 43 -2.85 -0.85 9.96
N SER A 44 -3.17 -1.58 11.04
CA SER A 44 -4.34 -1.34 11.88
C SER A 44 -4.30 -0.02 12.66
N ASP A 45 -3.14 0.61 12.82
CA ASP A 45 -3.01 1.96 13.40
C ASP A 45 -3.54 3.08 12.47
N TYR A 46 -3.78 2.78 11.19
CA TYR A 46 -4.24 3.75 10.20
C TYR A 46 -5.75 3.62 9.93
N SER A 47 -6.42 4.76 9.78
CA SER A 47 -7.81 4.80 9.32
C SER A 47 -7.90 4.72 7.79
N GLU A 48 -9.05 4.32 7.25
CA GLU A 48 -9.26 4.26 5.79
C GLU A 48 -8.95 5.60 5.12
N ASN A 49 -9.39 6.71 5.71
CA ASN A 49 -9.15 8.06 5.18
C ASN A 49 -7.67 8.44 5.15
N GLU A 50 -6.84 7.91 6.05
CA GLU A 50 -5.40 8.15 6.03
C GLU A 50 -4.75 7.36 4.90
N LEU A 51 -5.11 6.08 4.77
CA LEU A 51 -4.61 5.23 3.69
C LEU A 51 -5.06 5.71 2.31
N MET A 52 -6.28 6.24 2.17
CA MET A 52 -6.77 6.82 0.90
C MET A 52 -5.95 8.00 0.39
N LYS A 53 -5.16 8.67 1.25
CA LYS A 53 -4.23 9.75 0.84
C LYS A 53 -2.96 9.21 0.18
N PHE A 54 -2.66 7.91 0.36
CA PHE A 54 -1.45 7.32 -0.20
C PHE A 54 -1.59 7.03 -1.70
N HIS A 55 -0.49 7.22 -2.41
CA HIS A 55 -0.44 6.89 -3.83
C HIS A 55 -0.73 5.40 -4.06
N GLY A 56 -1.71 5.11 -4.92
CA GLY A 56 -2.14 3.73 -5.22
C GLY A 56 -3.30 3.20 -4.38
N PHE A 57 -3.81 3.99 -3.42
CA PHE A 57 -4.97 3.62 -2.60
C PHE A 57 -6.28 4.19 -3.15
N GLY A 58 -6.85 3.48 -4.14
CA GLY A 58 -8.21 3.69 -4.62
C GLY A 58 -9.23 2.73 -3.98
N LYS A 59 -10.51 2.88 -4.35
CA LYS A 59 -11.63 2.05 -3.85
C LYS A 59 -11.34 0.54 -3.94
N ASN A 60 -10.85 0.06 -5.08
CA ASN A 60 -10.52 -1.35 -5.28
C ASN A 60 -9.35 -1.83 -4.40
N THR A 61 -8.31 -1.01 -4.25
CA THR A 61 -7.20 -1.29 -3.33
C THR A 61 -7.71 -1.42 -1.89
N MET A 62 -8.58 -0.49 -1.47
CA MET A 62 -9.14 -0.50 -0.12
C MET A 62 -10.03 -1.70 0.16
N LEU A 63 -10.87 -2.09 -0.80
CA LEU A 63 -11.70 -3.28 -0.68
C LEU A 63 -10.84 -4.54 -0.48
N LYS A 64 -9.82 -4.74 -1.34
CA LYS A 64 -8.92 -5.90 -1.22
C LYS A 64 -8.16 -5.91 0.09
N LEU A 65 -7.69 -4.74 0.52
CA LEU A 65 -6.95 -4.61 1.77
C LEU A 65 -7.84 -4.95 2.98
N LYS A 66 -9.04 -4.36 3.08
CA LYS A 66 -9.97 -4.62 4.18
C LYS A 66 -10.39 -6.09 4.23
N ASN A 67 -10.64 -6.71 3.07
CA ASN A 67 -10.95 -8.14 3.01
C ASN A 67 -9.78 -8.97 3.54
N TYR A 68 -8.55 -8.69 3.07
CA TYR A 68 -7.36 -9.40 3.56
C TYR A 68 -7.13 -9.21 5.06
N MET A 69 -7.31 -7.99 5.58
CA MET A 69 -7.21 -7.73 7.03
C MET A 69 -8.24 -8.53 7.81
N LYS A 70 -9.50 -8.52 7.36
CA LYS A 70 -10.60 -9.25 8.02
C LYS A 70 -10.35 -10.76 8.06
N GLU A 71 -9.90 -11.36 6.97
CA GLU A 71 -9.54 -12.79 6.90
C GLU A 71 -8.43 -13.17 7.91
N ASN A 72 -7.60 -12.19 8.28
CA ASN A 72 -6.52 -12.35 9.26
C ASN A 72 -6.90 -11.82 10.66
N ASN A 73 -8.17 -11.49 10.92
CA ASN A 73 -8.67 -10.93 12.18
C ASN A 73 -8.10 -9.54 12.55
N PHE A 74 -7.75 -8.74 11.55
CA PHE A 74 -7.38 -7.34 11.71
C PHE A 74 -8.46 -6.41 11.12
N SER A 75 -8.54 -5.20 11.65
CA SER A 75 -9.33 -4.10 11.10
C SER A 75 -8.52 -2.81 11.08
N LEU A 76 -8.90 -1.88 10.22
CA LEU A 76 -8.35 -0.53 10.26
C LEU A 76 -8.83 0.20 11.52
N LYS A 77 -8.09 1.24 11.91
CA LYS A 77 -8.53 2.20 12.91
C LYS A 77 -9.84 2.83 12.44
N SER A 78 -10.79 2.96 13.37
CA SER A 78 -12.08 3.62 13.12
C SER A 78 -11.90 5.10 12.81
#